data_AF-A0AAV1ZXR9-F1
#
_entry.id   AF-A0AAV1ZXR9-F1
#
_cell.length_a   1.000
_cell.length_b   1.000
_cell.length_c   1.000
_cell.angle_alpha   90.00
_cell.angle_beta   90.00
_cell.angle_gamma   90.00
#
_symmetry.space_group_name_H-M   'P 1'
#
loop_
_entity.id
_entity.type
_entity.pdbx_description
1 polymer ?
#
loop_
_entity_poly.entity_id
_entity_poly.type
_entity_poly.pdbx_seq_one_letter_code
_entity_poly.pdbx_strand_id
1 'polypeptide(L)'
;MATKWGVISSGKISHDFVTAVQSIPESGQHEFVAIAARNLDSAKEFATSHNIPRAYGSYEELAKDPDIEVVYIGTVASHHFVVGKLMLEHGKHVLMEKPFTLNLKQTKTLIEIARREKRFLMEKSVGGGTILDLGIYTINAITMVYKGEKPKKIAAVGHLNDDGVDITMSSSLLYGNNRTASIASNALAEFPNDLVVIGTKGQIRIPSPFWCPTTVITDEKTYEFPLPETIRPCNFTNSSGLRFEAMEVRECLKKGALESEIMPLKDTETMTAISDEIRRQLGVVFDAD
;
A
#
# COMPACT_ATOMS: atom_id res chain seq x y z
N MET A 1 -21.90 11.58 7.78
CA MET A 1 -20.91 12.03 8.77
C MET A 1 -19.52 11.93 8.15
N ALA A 2 -18.57 12.73 8.61
CA ALA A 2 -17.17 12.65 8.18
C ALA A 2 -16.56 11.32 8.64
N THR A 3 -15.64 10.76 7.87
CA THR A 3 -14.80 9.64 8.31
C THR A 3 -13.68 10.18 9.20
N LYS A 4 -13.61 9.74 10.45
CA LYS A 4 -12.63 10.19 11.45
C LYS A 4 -11.38 9.32 11.44
N TRP A 5 -10.27 9.93 11.03
CA TRP A 5 -8.97 9.31 10.83
C TRP A 5 -8.04 9.53 12.02
N GLY A 6 -7.39 8.46 12.44
CA GLY A 6 -6.14 8.49 13.19
C GLY A 6 -4.95 8.28 12.25
N VAL A 7 -3.85 8.96 12.50
CA VAL A 7 -2.59 8.78 11.77
C VAL A 7 -1.58 8.07 12.67
N ILE A 8 -0.96 7.01 12.18
CA ILE A 8 0.12 6.32 12.87
C ILE A 8 1.43 6.57 12.11
N SER A 9 2.44 7.10 12.83
CA SER A 9 3.72 7.61 12.33
C SER A 9 3.65 9.03 11.79
N SER A 10 4.69 9.82 12.09
CA SER A 10 4.91 11.19 11.62
C SER A 10 5.90 11.25 10.44
N GLY A 11 6.06 10.14 9.69
CA GLY A 11 6.98 10.04 8.56
C GLY A 11 6.50 10.77 7.31
N LYS A 12 7.38 10.84 6.29
CA LYS A 12 7.13 11.51 5.00
C LYS A 12 5.86 11.00 4.30
N ILE A 13 5.61 9.70 4.33
CA ILE A 13 4.44 9.13 3.66
C ILE A 13 3.13 9.45 4.40
N SER A 14 3.17 9.54 5.73
CA SER A 14 2.03 10.05 6.52
C SER A 14 1.76 11.52 6.22
N HIS A 15 2.80 12.33 6.07
CA HIS A 15 2.64 13.73 5.63
C HIS A 15 1.92 13.79 4.28
N ASP A 16 2.41 13.03 3.29
CA ASP A 16 1.84 13.00 1.94
C ASP A 16 0.37 12.56 1.93
N PHE A 17 0.04 11.50 2.68
CA PHE A 17 -1.34 11.01 2.80
C PHE A 17 -2.26 12.08 3.40
N VAL A 18 -1.88 12.67 4.55
CA VAL A 18 -2.68 13.72 5.20
C VAL A 18 -2.83 14.93 4.28
N THR A 19 -1.75 15.36 3.62
CA THR A 19 -1.77 16.46 2.66
C THR A 19 -2.71 16.18 1.49
N ALA A 20 -2.64 14.99 0.89
CA ALA A 20 -3.50 14.61 -0.24
C ALA A 20 -4.98 14.59 0.15
N VAL A 21 -5.32 14.01 1.31
CA VAL A 21 -6.69 13.88 1.78
C VAL A 21 -7.28 15.22 2.24
N GLN A 22 -6.49 16.07 2.92
CA GLN A 22 -6.91 17.43 3.28
C GLN A 22 -7.10 18.35 2.07
N SER A 23 -6.57 17.97 0.90
CA SER A 23 -6.73 18.71 -0.35
C SER A 23 -7.98 18.31 -1.15
N ILE A 24 -8.83 17.42 -0.63
CA ILE A 24 -10.10 17.06 -1.26
C ILE A 24 -11.05 18.29 -1.19
N PRO A 25 -11.57 18.80 -2.32
CA PRO A 25 -12.39 20.01 -2.34
C PRO A 25 -13.68 19.92 -1.52
N GLU A 26 -14.24 18.72 -1.39
CA GLU A 26 -15.44 18.42 -0.58
C GLU A 26 -15.10 18.36 0.91
N SER A 27 -14.79 19.53 1.47
CA SER A 27 -14.44 19.70 2.88
C SER A 27 -15.50 19.09 3.80
N GLY A 28 -15.05 18.27 4.76
CA GLY A 28 -15.92 17.62 5.75
C GLY A 28 -16.30 16.16 5.44
N GLN A 29 -15.82 15.55 4.36
CA GLN A 29 -15.97 14.10 4.16
C GLN A 29 -14.94 13.28 4.95
N HIS A 30 -13.75 13.84 5.18
CA HIS A 30 -12.63 13.24 5.91
C HIS A 30 -12.15 14.21 6.98
N GLU A 31 -11.91 13.70 8.19
CA GLU A 31 -11.43 14.50 9.32
C GLU A 31 -10.28 13.75 10.01
N PHE A 32 -9.09 14.34 10.07
CA PHE A 32 -7.99 13.81 10.88
C PHE A 32 -8.14 14.32 12.31
N VAL A 33 -8.48 13.42 13.23
CA VAL A 33 -8.77 13.78 14.63
C VAL A 33 -7.59 13.54 15.56
N ALA A 34 -6.67 12.64 15.19
CA ALA A 34 -5.49 12.35 16.01
C ALA A 34 -4.29 11.83 15.19
N ILE A 35 -3.10 12.03 15.73
CA ILE A 35 -1.83 11.46 15.28
C ILE A 35 -1.11 10.82 16.46
N ALA A 36 -0.45 9.69 16.23
CA ALA A 36 0.51 9.11 17.17
C ALA A 36 1.87 8.89 16.51
N ALA A 37 2.92 9.18 17.26
CA ALA A 37 4.29 8.82 16.95
C ALA A 37 4.91 8.09 18.16
N ARG A 38 6.13 7.56 17.99
CA ARG A 38 6.87 6.89 19.09
C ARG A 38 7.35 7.84 20.19
N ASN A 39 7.27 9.15 19.93
CA ASN A 39 7.55 10.19 20.90
C ASN A 39 6.54 11.31 20.72
N LEU A 40 6.15 11.94 21.84
CA LEU A 40 5.09 12.94 21.85
C LEU A 40 5.45 14.22 21.09
N ASP A 41 6.73 14.61 21.09
CA ASP A 41 7.16 15.87 20.47
C ASP A 41 7.02 15.81 18.94
N SER A 42 7.47 14.74 18.29
CA SER A 42 7.25 14.50 16.86
C SER A 42 5.76 14.40 16.51
N ALA A 43 4.93 13.82 17.39
CA ALA A 43 3.49 13.79 17.18
C ALA A 43 2.87 15.20 17.24
N LYS A 44 3.30 16.05 18.20
CA LYS A 44 2.85 17.44 18.34
C LYS A 44 3.31 18.31 17.18
N GLU A 45 4.55 18.16 16.71
CA GLU A 45 5.07 18.87 15.54
C GLU A 45 4.26 18.53 14.29
N PHE A 46 3.99 17.25 14.06
CA PHE A 46 3.16 16.78 12.96
C PHE A 46 1.72 17.30 13.08
N ALA A 47 1.12 17.19 14.28
CA ALA A 47 -0.23 17.67 14.55
C ALA A 47 -0.37 19.17 14.27
N THR A 48 0.59 19.98 14.74
CA THR A 48 0.64 21.42 14.49
C THR A 48 0.74 21.70 12.99
N SER A 49 1.67 21.03 12.31
CA SER A 49 1.89 21.22 10.87
C SER A 49 0.65 20.88 10.06
N HIS A 50 -0.13 19.88 10.46
CA HIS A 50 -1.30 19.41 9.71
C HIS A 50 -2.65 19.90 10.26
N ASN A 51 -2.68 20.73 11.30
CA ASN A 51 -3.90 21.15 12.01
C ASN A 51 -4.73 19.95 12.53
N ILE A 52 -4.07 18.94 13.11
CA ILE A 52 -4.71 17.79 13.74
C ILE A 52 -4.86 18.09 15.24
N PRO A 53 -6.06 17.95 15.83
CA PRO A 53 -6.33 18.48 17.17
C PRO A 53 -5.70 17.67 18.32
N ARG A 54 -5.38 16.39 18.12
CA ARG A 54 -4.81 15.52 19.16
C ARG A 54 -3.52 14.86 18.71
N ALA A 55 -2.55 14.80 19.64
CA ALA A 55 -1.25 14.16 19.44
C ALA A 55 -0.95 13.21 20.61
N TYR A 56 -0.55 11.99 20.30
CA TYR A 56 -0.23 10.95 21.27
C TYR A 56 1.25 10.52 21.15
N GLY A 57 1.86 10.19 22.29
CA GLY A 57 3.26 9.76 22.37
C GLY A 57 3.46 8.26 22.19
N SER A 58 2.36 7.50 22.08
CA SER A 58 2.36 6.05 21.83
C SER A 58 1.20 5.65 20.92
N TYR A 59 1.35 4.51 20.24
CA TYR A 59 0.30 3.98 19.38
C TYR A 59 -0.88 3.40 20.19
N GLU A 60 -0.61 2.93 21.41
CA GLU A 60 -1.61 2.40 22.34
C GLU A 60 -2.58 3.47 22.84
N GLU A 61 -2.10 4.70 23.07
CA GLU A 61 -2.97 5.83 23.42
C GLU A 61 -3.97 6.14 22.30
N LEU A 62 -3.50 6.18 21.05
CA LEU A 62 -4.36 6.43 19.89
C LEU A 62 -5.32 5.26 19.64
N ALA A 63 -4.88 4.02 19.82
CA ALA A 63 -5.74 2.85 19.69
C ALA A 63 -6.95 2.91 20.65
N LYS A 64 -6.81 3.56 21.81
CA LYS A 64 -7.86 3.73 22.81
C LYS A 64 -8.77 4.96 22.59
N ASP A 65 -8.43 5.86 21.68
CA ASP A 65 -9.25 7.07 21.42
C ASP A 65 -10.59 6.66 20.77
N PRO A 66 -11.74 6.84 21.45
CA PRO A 66 -13.03 6.36 20.96
C PRO A 66 -13.55 7.13 19.74
N ASP A 67 -13.03 8.32 19.45
CA ASP A 67 -13.48 9.13 18.31
C ASP A 67 -12.89 8.67 16.98
N ILE A 68 -11.84 7.84 17.00
CA ILE A 68 -11.18 7.37 15.79
C ILE A 68 -11.93 6.16 15.23
N GLU A 69 -12.37 6.26 13.97
CA GLU A 69 -13.06 5.19 13.26
C GLU A 69 -12.06 4.32 12.48
N VAL A 70 -11.15 4.97 11.76
CA VAL A 70 -10.16 4.34 10.89
C VAL A 70 -8.78 4.92 11.14
N VAL A 71 -7.75 4.09 11.05
CA VAL A 71 -6.35 4.52 11.12
C VAL A 71 -5.64 4.32 9.80
N TYR A 72 -4.79 5.28 9.48
CA TYR A 72 -3.77 5.16 8.45
C TYR A 72 -2.45 4.78 9.11
N ILE A 73 -1.86 3.66 8.71
CA ILE A 73 -0.59 3.17 9.25
C ILE A 73 0.53 3.41 8.23
N GLY A 74 1.33 4.46 8.50
CA GLY A 74 2.50 4.87 7.70
C GLY A 74 3.84 4.62 8.40
N THR A 75 3.93 3.54 9.18
CA THR A 75 5.18 3.10 9.82
C THR A 75 6.13 2.45 8.81
N VAL A 76 7.30 2.02 9.25
CA VAL A 76 8.15 1.14 8.45
C VAL A 76 7.58 -0.29 8.44
N ALA A 77 7.83 -1.04 7.36
CA ALA A 77 7.26 -2.38 7.12
C ALA A 77 7.38 -3.35 8.31
N SER A 78 8.51 -3.32 9.02
CA SER A 78 8.75 -4.19 10.18
C SER A 78 7.78 -3.97 11.35
N HIS A 79 7.10 -2.83 11.39
CA HIS A 79 6.13 -2.49 12.44
C HIS A 79 4.67 -2.66 12.00
N HIS A 80 4.41 -2.92 10.71
CA HIS A 80 3.04 -3.02 10.16
C HIS A 80 2.23 -4.08 10.90
N PHE A 81 2.79 -5.28 11.07
CA PHE A 81 2.11 -6.38 11.74
C PHE A 81 1.70 -6.03 13.18
N VAL A 82 2.65 -5.52 13.98
CA VAL A 82 2.42 -5.23 15.40
C VAL A 82 1.41 -4.10 15.58
N VAL A 83 1.55 -3.02 14.81
CA VAL A 83 0.65 -1.86 14.89
C VAL A 83 -0.72 -2.18 14.31
N GLY A 84 -0.78 -2.86 13.16
CA GLY A 84 -2.04 -3.28 12.54
C GLY A 84 -2.86 -4.15 13.46
N LYS A 85 -2.21 -5.14 14.09
CA LYS A 85 -2.84 -5.99 15.10
C LYS A 85 -3.39 -5.17 16.27
N LEU A 86 -2.58 -4.28 16.84
CA LEU A 86 -2.99 -3.41 17.95
C LEU A 86 -4.25 -2.61 17.62
N MET A 87 -4.29 -2.01 16.43
CA MET A 87 -5.40 -1.17 15.99
C MET A 87 -6.68 -1.97 15.76
N LEU A 88 -6.58 -3.12 15.09
CA LEU A 88 -7.72 -4.00 14.86
C LEU A 88 -8.30 -4.54 16.18
N GLU A 89 -7.44 -4.96 17.12
CA GLU A 89 -7.86 -5.46 18.44
C GLU A 89 -8.51 -4.38 19.32
N HIS A 90 -8.27 -3.09 19.03
CA HIS A 90 -8.95 -1.96 19.67
C HIS A 90 -10.13 -1.42 18.84
N GLY A 91 -10.62 -2.21 17.88
CA GLY A 91 -11.84 -1.90 17.15
C GLY A 91 -11.68 -0.87 16.03
N LYS A 92 -10.45 -0.54 15.62
CA LYS A 92 -10.20 0.41 14.53
C LYS A 92 -10.26 -0.28 13.17
N HIS A 93 -10.80 0.43 12.18
CA HIS A 93 -10.57 0.10 10.78
C HIS A 93 -9.16 0.47 10.38
N VAL A 94 -8.56 -0.22 9.42
CA VAL A 94 -7.14 -0.04 9.08
C VAL A 94 -6.93 0.10 7.58
N LEU A 95 -6.30 1.21 7.19
CA LEU A 95 -5.59 1.36 5.91
C LEU A 95 -4.08 1.27 6.19
N MET A 96 -3.44 0.22 5.68
CA MET A 96 -2.06 -0.15 6.01
C MET A 96 -1.14 0.09 4.83
N GLU A 97 -0.03 0.82 4.99
CA GLU A 97 1.04 0.90 3.97
C GLU A 97 1.59 -0.48 3.59
N LYS A 98 2.24 -0.60 2.42
CA LYS A 98 2.87 -1.87 2.01
C LYS A 98 4.34 -1.98 2.44
N PRO A 99 5.00 -3.12 2.17
CA PRO A 99 4.37 -4.44 2.09
C PRO A 99 3.39 -4.58 3.25
N PHE A 100 2.20 -5.10 2.96
CA PHE A 100 1.13 -5.19 3.97
C PHE A 100 1.64 -5.77 5.29
N THR A 101 2.43 -6.84 5.18
CA THR A 101 3.28 -7.38 6.25
C THR A 101 4.56 -7.96 5.64
N LEU A 102 5.50 -8.43 6.47
CA LEU A 102 6.77 -8.96 5.97
C LEU A 102 6.66 -10.34 5.32
N ASN A 103 5.61 -11.11 5.61
CA ASN A 103 5.41 -12.45 5.06
C ASN A 103 3.95 -12.92 5.14
N LEU A 104 3.63 -14.02 4.45
CA LEU A 104 2.28 -14.55 4.33
C LEU A 104 1.67 -14.96 5.68
N LYS A 105 2.48 -15.41 6.63
CA LYS A 105 2.02 -15.80 7.97
C LYS A 105 1.44 -14.59 8.70
N GLN A 106 2.16 -13.48 8.72
CA GLN A 106 1.69 -12.23 9.32
C GLN A 106 0.42 -11.71 8.61
N THR A 107 0.41 -11.71 7.27
CA THR A 107 -0.76 -11.30 6.47
C THR A 107 -2.01 -12.09 6.85
N LYS A 108 -1.91 -13.43 6.89
CA LYS A 108 -3.04 -14.30 7.26
C LYS A 108 -3.56 -14.01 8.67
N THR A 109 -2.65 -13.83 9.64
CA THR A 109 -3.04 -13.48 11.01
C THR A 109 -3.78 -12.15 11.09
N LEU A 110 -3.35 -11.10 10.38
CA LEU A 110 -4.09 -9.82 10.38
C LEU A 110 -5.47 -9.94 9.74
N ILE A 111 -5.58 -10.70 8.63
CA ILE A 111 -6.88 -10.96 7.97
C ILE A 111 -7.83 -11.69 8.92
N GLU A 112 -7.34 -12.70 9.64
CA GLU A 112 -8.12 -13.44 10.63
C GLU A 112 -8.62 -12.53 11.76
N ILE A 113 -7.75 -11.65 12.27
CA ILE A 113 -8.11 -10.68 13.31
C ILE A 113 -9.15 -9.69 12.78
N ALA A 114 -8.95 -9.09 11.60
CA ALA A 114 -9.91 -8.16 11.02
C ALA A 114 -11.29 -8.79 10.81
N ARG A 115 -11.35 -10.04 10.34
CA ARG A 115 -12.60 -10.79 10.21
C ARG A 115 -13.26 -11.05 11.57
N ARG A 116 -12.48 -11.47 12.57
CA ARG A 116 -12.96 -11.73 13.93
C ARG A 116 -13.54 -10.48 14.58
N GLU A 117 -12.82 -9.37 14.51
CA GLU A 117 -13.22 -8.07 15.07
C GLU A 117 -14.21 -7.30 14.17
N LYS A 118 -14.57 -7.87 13.01
CA LYS A 118 -15.44 -7.27 11.97
C LYS A 118 -14.99 -5.86 11.61
N ARG A 119 -13.70 -5.68 11.38
CA ARG A 119 -13.08 -4.41 11.00
C ARG A 119 -12.64 -4.44 9.54
N PHE A 120 -12.92 -3.37 8.82
CA PHE A 120 -12.29 -3.09 7.53
C PHE A 120 -10.77 -3.08 7.62
N LEU A 121 -10.12 -3.75 6.67
CA LEU A 121 -8.67 -3.82 6.50
C LEU A 121 -8.35 -3.74 5.00
N MET A 122 -7.39 -2.89 4.63
CA MET A 122 -6.94 -2.71 3.25
C MET A 122 -5.43 -2.44 3.19
N GLU A 123 -4.74 -3.06 2.24
CA GLU A 123 -3.36 -2.73 1.86
C GLU A 123 -3.34 -1.49 0.96
N LYS A 124 -2.35 -0.62 1.21
CA LYS A 124 -1.96 0.54 0.41
C LYS A 124 -0.60 0.30 -0.22
N SER A 125 -0.28 0.92 -1.36
CA SER A 125 0.93 0.63 -2.14
C SER A 125 2.15 1.63 -2.05
N VAL A 126 2.98 1.71 -0.97
CA VAL A 126 4.47 2.07 -0.91
C VAL A 126 5.29 1.33 0.24
N GLY A 127 6.62 0.95 0.13
CA GLY A 127 7.49 0.26 1.19
C GLY A 127 8.45 -0.98 0.89
N GLY A 128 9.56 -1.17 1.67
CA GLY A 128 10.96 -1.79 1.65
C GLY A 128 11.65 -2.95 0.81
N GLY A 129 12.92 -2.78 0.33
CA GLY A 129 13.82 -3.76 -0.36
C GLY A 129 13.42 -4.00 -1.83
N THR A 130 14.26 -4.26 -2.85
CA THR A 130 13.72 -4.13 -4.24
C THR A 130 12.47 -4.96 -4.53
N ILE A 131 12.32 -6.15 -3.96
CA ILE A 131 11.11 -6.96 -4.07
C ILE A 131 9.92 -6.28 -3.40
N LEU A 132 10.05 -5.78 -2.17
CA LEU A 132 8.89 -5.18 -1.50
C LEU A 132 8.77 -3.68 -1.80
N ASP A 133 9.84 -2.90 -1.92
CA ASP A 133 9.89 -1.47 -2.31
C ASP A 133 9.40 -1.22 -3.73
N LEU A 134 9.92 -1.96 -4.71
CA LEU A 134 9.70 -1.69 -6.13
C LEU A 134 8.90 -2.81 -6.79
N GLY A 135 9.28 -4.05 -6.53
CA GLY A 135 8.73 -5.27 -7.10
C GLY A 135 7.27 -5.47 -6.74
N ILE A 136 6.82 -5.05 -5.55
CA ILE A 136 5.41 -5.19 -5.17
C ILE A 136 4.47 -4.41 -6.09
N TYR A 137 4.91 -3.32 -6.73
CA TYR A 137 4.09 -2.61 -7.72
C TYR A 137 3.90 -3.46 -8.96
N THR A 138 4.96 -4.14 -9.38
CA THR A 138 4.89 -5.09 -10.49
C THR A 138 4.02 -6.30 -10.13
N ILE A 139 4.11 -6.81 -8.89
CA ILE A 139 3.31 -7.93 -8.38
C ILE A 139 1.84 -7.53 -8.26
N ASN A 140 1.54 -6.33 -7.76
CA ASN A 140 0.19 -5.79 -7.70
C ASN A 140 -0.39 -5.65 -9.11
N ALA A 141 0.34 -5.00 -10.03
CA ALA A 141 -0.11 -4.81 -11.40
C ALA A 141 -0.46 -6.13 -12.10
N ILE A 142 0.38 -7.18 -11.99
CA ILE A 142 0.08 -8.48 -12.59
C ILE A 142 -1.09 -9.18 -11.87
N THR A 143 -1.22 -9.00 -10.56
CA THR A 143 -2.35 -9.56 -9.79
C THR A 143 -3.67 -8.92 -10.24
N MET A 144 -3.69 -7.61 -10.46
CA MET A 144 -4.84 -6.90 -11.01
C MET A 144 -5.17 -7.36 -12.44
N VAL A 145 -4.17 -7.43 -13.33
CA VAL A 145 -4.34 -7.87 -14.73
C VAL A 145 -4.91 -9.28 -14.81
N TYR A 146 -4.47 -10.18 -13.92
CA TYR A 146 -4.96 -11.55 -13.84
C TYR A 146 -6.05 -11.78 -12.80
N LYS A 147 -6.67 -10.71 -12.27
CA LYS A 147 -7.83 -10.76 -11.37
C LYS A 147 -7.65 -11.69 -10.16
N GLY A 148 -6.50 -11.58 -9.49
CA GLY A 148 -6.19 -12.38 -8.29
C GLY A 148 -5.89 -13.86 -8.56
N GLU A 149 -5.73 -14.28 -9.82
CA GLU A 149 -5.30 -15.65 -10.14
C GLU A 149 -3.93 -15.93 -9.52
N LYS A 150 -3.76 -17.10 -8.89
CA LYS A 150 -2.45 -17.53 -8.39
C LYS A 150 -1.62 -18.09 -9.55
N PRO A 151 -0.35 -17.68 -9.73
CA PRO A 151 0.51 -18.26 -10.74
C PRO A 151 0.73 -19.76 -10.48
N LYS A 152 0.78 -20.55 -11.55
CA LYS A 152 1.07 -21.99 -11.50
C LYS A 152 2.55 -22.28 -11.23
N LYS A 153 3.43 -21.38 -11.64
CA LYS A 153 4.87 -21.48 -11.45
C LYS A 153 5.48 -20.08 -11.42
N ILE A 154 6.46 -19.89 -10.54
CA ILE A 154 7.29 -18.70 -10.45
C ILE A 154 8.74 -19.15 -10.62
N ALA A 155 9.50 -18.45 -11.46
CA ALA A 155 10.94 -18.62 -11.58
C ALA A 155 11.59 -17.24 -11.44
N ALA A 156 12.34 -17.04 -10.35
CA ALA A 156 12.94 -15.78 -9.99
C ALA A 156 14.46 -15.91 -9.85
N VAL A 157 15.16 -14.87 -10.27
CA VAL A 157 16.61 -14.70 -10.13
C VAL A 157 16.92 -13.27 -9.72
N GLY A 158 18.06 -13.05 -9.10
CA GLY A 158 18.48 -11.73 -8.67
C GLY A 158 19.80 -11.76 -7.91
N HIS A 159 20.18 -10.59 -7.42
CA HIS A 159 21.39 -10.40 -6.62
C HIS A 159 21.04 -9.76 -5.28
N LEU A 160 21.71 -10.23 -4.23
CA LEU A 160 21.70 -9.61 -2.91
C LEU A 160 22.97 -8.78 -2.72
N ASN A 161 22.93 -7.81 -1.80
CA ASN A 161 24.15 -7.19 -1.26
C ASN A 161 24.75 -8.05 -0.13
N ASP A 162 25.86 -7.57 0.45
CA ASP A 162 26.56 -8.24 1.55
C ASP A 162 25.70 -8.36 2.83
N ASP A 163 24.67 -7.52 2.98
CA ASP A 163 23.72 -7.56 4.10
C ASP A 163 22.53 -8.52 3.86
N GLY A 164 22.51 -9.23 2.73
CA GLY A 164 21.42 -10.14 2.36
C GLY A 164 20.14 -9.45 1.88
N VAL A 165 20.20 -8.14 1.59
CA VAL A 165 19.10 -7.36 1.01
C VAL A 165 19.14 -7.50 -0.51
N ASP A 166 17.99 -7.75 -1.12
CA ASP A 166 17.89 -7.85 -2.57
C ASP A 166 18.10 -6.49 -3.25
N ILE A 167 18.96 -6.50 -4.26
CA ILE A 167 19.39 -5.35 -5.07
C ILE A 167 18.81 -5.41 -6.47
N THR A 168 18.62 -6.62 -7.01
CA THR A 168 17.93 -6.86 -8.27
C THR A 168 17.02 -8.06 -8.13
N MET A 169 15.88 -7.99 -8.83
CA MET A 169 14.97 -9.13 -8.98
C MET A 169 14.45 -9.13 -10.42
N SER A 170 14.44 -10.31 -11.03
CA SER A 170 13.73 -10.60 -12.27
C SER A 170 12.95 -11.90 -12.07
N SER A 171 11.69 -11.92 -12.45
CA SER A 171 10.83 -13.09 -12.26
C SER A 171 9.91 -13.32 -13.45
N SER A 172 9.77 -14.58 -13.84
CA SER A 172 8.78 -15.05 -14.81
C SER A 172 7.70 -15.87 -14.10
N LEU A 173 6.45 -15.50 -14.34
CA LEU A 173 5.27 -16.12 -13.73
C LEU A 173 4.41 -16.78 -14.81
N LEU A 174 4.09 -18.06 -14.62
CA LEU A 174 3.23 -18.83 -15.50
C LEU A 174 1.81 -18.85 -14.95
N TYR A 175 0.83 -18.49 -15.78
CA TYR A 175 -0.61 -18.50 -15.44
C TYR A 175 -1.36 -19.55 -16.26
N GLY A 176 -2.64 -19.79 -15.92
CA GLY A 176 -3.52 -20.62 -16.75
C GLY A 176 -3.75 -20.03 -18.14
N ASN A 177 -4.30 -20.83 -19.05
CA ASN A 177 -4.68 -20.39 -20.41
C ASN A 177 -3.52 -19.78 -21.22
N ASN A 178 -2.32 -20.36 -21.12
CA ASN A 178 -1.11 -19.95 -21.88
C ASN A 178 -0.71 -18.48 -21.70
N ARG A 179 -0.97 -17.91 -20.52
CA ARG A 179 -0.58 -16.53 -20.16
C ARG A 179 0.68 -16.55 -19.29
N THR A 180 1.50 -15.52 -19.44
CA THR A 180 2.74 -15.35 -18.68
C THR A 180 2.94 -13.89 -18.29
N ALA A 181 3.59 -13.64 -17.16
CA ALA A 181 4.07 -12.33 -16.76
C ALA A 181 5.60 -12.35 -16.63
N SER A 182 6.23 -11.22 -16.93
CA SER A 182 7.62 -10.95 -16.57
C SER A 182 7.66 -9.67 -15.75
N ILE A 183 8.29 -9.72 -14.60
CA ILE A 183 8.46 -8.57 -13.70
C ILE A 183 9.94 -8.42 -13.33
N ALA A 184 10.36 -7.19 -13.07
CA ALA A 184 11.71 -6.93 -12.61
C ALA A 184 11.77 -5.64 -11.76
N SER A 185 12.72 -5.59 -10.84
CA SER A 185 13.06 -4.44 -10.03
C SER A 185 14.57 -4.33 -9.84
N ASN A 186 15.07 -3.11 -9.67
CA ASN A 186 16.50 -2.84 -9.52
C ASN A 186 16.71 -1.59 -8.65
N ALA A 187 17.58 -1.69 -7.63
CA ALA A 187 17.92 -0.58 -6.75
C ALA A 187 19.05 0.31 -7.31
N LEU A 188 19.85 -0.21 -8.24
CA LEU A 188 21.07 0.45 -8.74
C LEU A 188 20.92 1.01 -10.15
N ALA A 189 19.98 0.49 -10.94
CA ALA A 189 19.74 0.90 -12.32
C ALA A 189 18.30 1.34 -12.53
N GLU A 190 18.13 2.44 -13.23
CA GLU A 190 16.82 2.94 -13.63
C GLU A 190 16.26 2.10 -14.78
N PHE A 191 15.02 1.63 -14.60
CA PHE A 191 14.26 0.94 -15.64
C PHE A 191 13.30 1.90 -16.33
N PRO A 192 12.74 1.52 -17.50
CA PRO A 192 11.72 2.31 -18.17
C PRO A 192 10.51 2.62 -17.30
N ASN A 193 10.25 1.80 -16.26
CA ASN A 193 9.17 2.01 -15.30
C ASN A 193 7.76 2.03 -15.94
N ASP A 194 7.59 1.19 -16.96
CA ASP A 194 6.33 1.00 -17.68
C ASP A 194 5.65 -0.31 -17.26
N LEU A 195 4.32 -0.33 -17.34
CA LEU A 195 3.53 -1.56 -17.40
C LEU A 195 3.00 -1.75 -18.82
N VAL A 196 3.17 -2.94 -19.40
CA VAL A 196 2.63 -3.29 -20.72
C VAL A 196 1.86 -4.59 -20.63
N VAL A 197 0.60 -4.57 -21.10
CA VAL A 197 -0.27 -5.73 -21.21
C VAL A 197 -0.52 -6.00 -22.69
N ILE A 198 -0.13 -7.18 -23.16
CA ILE A 198 -0.18 -7.55 -24.58
C ILE A 198 -1.14 -8.72 -24.77
N GLY A 199 -2.04 -8.59 -25.74
CA GLY A 199 -2.95 -9.64 -26.18
C GLY A 199 -2.96 -9.82 -27.70
N THR A 200 -3.73 -10.79 -28.19
CA THR A 200 -3.82 -11.08 -29.62
C THR A 200 -4.50 -10.00 -30.46
N LYS A 201 -5.12 -9.01 -29.81
CA LYS A 201 -5.86 -7.92 -30.45
C LYS A 201 -5.23 -6.53 -30.26
N GLY A 202 -4.09 -6.45 -29.58
CA GLY A 202 -3.47 -5.18 -29.26
C GLY A 202 -2.80 -5.15 -27.90
N GLN A 203 -2.43 -3.95 -27.47
CA GLN A 203 -1.76 -3.71 -26.19
C GLN A 203 -2.32 -2.52 -25.42
N ILE A 204 -2.11 -2.56 -24.11
CA ILE A 204 -2.29 -1.43 -23.19
C ILE A 204 -0.93 -1.14 -22.56
N ARG A 205 -0.49 0.11 -22.62
CA ARG A 205 0.74 0.59 -21.98
C ARG A 205 0.42 1.68 -20.96
N ILE A 206 0.91 1.52 -19.75
CA ILE A 206 0.91 2.54 -18.72
C ILE A 206 2.37 3.00 -18.57
N PRO A 207 2.73 4.17 -19.12
CA PRO A 207 4.10 4.64 -19.09
C PRO A 207 4.52 5.08 -17.68
N SER A 208 5.83 5.28 -17.51
CA SER A 208 6.41 5.81 -16.27
C SER A 208 5.76 7.11 -15.77
N PRO A 209 5.55 7.24 -14.44
CA PRO A 209 5.71 6.21 -13.41
C PRO A 209 4.48 5.29 -13.33
N PHE A 210 4.58 4.01 -13.72
CA PHE A 210 3.41 3.11 -13.77
C PHE A 210 2.75 2.86 -12.39
N TRP A 211 3.47 3.07 -11.29
CA TRP A 211 2.98 2.88 -9.93
C TRP A 211 2.09 4.02 -9.43
N CYS A 212 2.15 5.19 -10.08
CA CYS A 212 1.25 6.31 -9.81
C CYS A 212 0.87 7.01 -11.13
N PRO A 213 0.18 6.28 -12.02
CA PRO A 213 0.07 6.66 -13.42
C PRO A 213 -0.96 7.76 -13.65
N THR A 214 -0.68 8.64 -14.61
CA THR A 214 -1.60 9.67 -15.12
C THR A 214 -1.98 9.45 -16.58
N THR A 215 -1.46 8.39 -17.19
CA THR A 215 -1.59 8.15 -18.62
C THR A 215 -1.81 6.67 -18.88
N VAL A 216 -2.71 6.38 -19.81
CA VAL A 216 -2.92 5.03 -20.35
C VAL A 216 -2.92 5.13 -21.87
N ILE A 217 -2.11 4.32 -22.53
CA ILE A 217 -1.94 4.31 -23.98
C ILE A 217 -2.51 2.98 -24.51
N THR A 218 -3.38 3.08 -25.50
CA THR A 218 -3.89 1.95 -26.28
C THR A 218 -3.47 2.12 -27.74
N ASP A 219 -3.71 1.12 -28.58
CA ASP A 219 -3.42 1.22 -30.02
C ASP A 219 -4.24 2.31 -30.73
N GLU A 220 -5.40 2.68 -30.17
CA GLU A 220 -6.31 3.67 -30.76
C GLU A 220 -6.12 5.08 -30.18
N LYS A 221 -5.82 5.17 -28.87
CA LYS A 221 -5.88 6.44 -28.14
C LYS A 221 -5.01 6.46 -26.89
N THR A 222 -4.51 7.67 -26.58
CA THR A 222 -3.95 8.04 -25.27
C THR A 222 -5.03 8.67 -24.39
N TYR A 223 -5.14 8.17 -23.16
CA TYR A 223 -5.98 8.69 -22.10
C TYR A 223 -5.11 9.37 -21.06
N GLU A 224 -5.49 10.58 -20.65
CA GLU A 224 -4.80 11.37 -19.63
C GLU A 224 -5.73 11.63 -18.45
N PHE A 225 -5.18 11.48 -17.25
CA PHE A 225 -5.84 11.61 -15.97
C PHE A 225 -5.03 12.61 -15.14
N PRO A 226 -5.29 13.92 -15.27
CA PRO A 226 -4.52 14.94 -14.58
C PRO A 226 -4.66 14.78 -13.07
N LEU A 227 -3.55 15.00 -12.36
CA LEU A 227 -3.54 14.91 -10.91
C LEU A 227 -4.20 16.13 -10.26
N PRO A 228 -4.90 15.94 -9.15
CA PRO A 228 -5.43 17.05 -8.38
C PRO A 228 -4.30 17.80 -7.66
N GLU A 229 -4.49 19.10 -7.47
CA GLU A 229 -3.56 19.94 -6.70
C GLU A 229 -3.58 19.60 -5.21
N THR A 230 -2.50 19.98 -4.51
CA THR A 230 -2.36 19.79 -3.07
C THR A 230 -2.17 21.13 -2.37
N ILE A 231 -2.71 21.25 -1.15
CA ILE A 231 -2.60 22.46 -0.31
C ILE A 231 -1.18 22.71 0.20
N ARG A 232 -0.29 21.70 0.09
CA ARG A 232 1.10 21.69 0.53
C ARG A 232 1.93 20.79 -0.39
N PRO A 233 3.26 20.98 -0.50
CA PRO A 233 4.12 20.07 -1.25
C PRO A 233 4.09 18.64 -0.69
N CYS A 234 4.19 17.64 -1.58
CA CYS A 234 4.38 16.25 -1.20
C CYS A 234 5.85 15.82 -1.34
N ASN A 235 6.24 14.76 -0.63
CA ASN A 235 7.57 14.18 -0.63
C ASN A 235 7.81 13.20 -1.78
N PHE A 236 6.76 12.47 -2.21
CA PHE A 236 6.85 11.45 -3.26
C PHE A 236 6.08 11.85 -4.53
N THR A 237 6.54 11.32 -5.66
CA THR A 237 5.96 11.58 -6.98
C THR A 237 4.48 11.22 -7.01
N ASN A 238 3.66 12.16 -7.46
CA ASN A 238 2.21 12.00 -7.66
C ASN A 238 1.43 11.63 -6.39
N SER A 239 1.96 11.91 -5.19
CA SER A 239 1.29 11.66 -3.91
C SER A 239 -0.06 12.35 -3.75
N SER A 240 -0.39 13.35 -4.57
CA SER A 240 -1.74 13.93 -4.59
C SER A 240 -2.81 12.88 -4.92
N GLY A 241 -2.46 11.80 -5.62
CA GLY A 241 -3.31 10.65 -5.93
C GLY A 241 -3.65 9.76 -4.72
N LEU A 242 -2.94 9.89 -3.58
CA LEU A 242 -3.25 9.16 -2.35
C LEU A 242 -4.65 9.46 -1.80
N ARG A 243 -5.31 10.52 -2.27
CA ARG A 243 -6.71 10.78 -1.92
C ARG A 243 -7.68 9.74 -2.47
N PHE A 244 -7.36 9.11 -3.60
CA PHE A 244 -8.28 8.17 -4.26
C PHE A 244 -8.49 6.90 -3.43
N GLU A 245 -7.44 6.38 -2.82
CA GLU A 245 -7.54 5.26 -1.86
C GLU A 245 -8.29 5.66 -0.57
N ALA A 246 -8.10 6.89 -0.07
CA ALA A 246 -8.85 7.37 1.08
C ALA A 246 -10.35 7.46 0.77
N MET A 247 -10.70 7.94 -0.43
CA MET A 247 -12.08 7.99 -0.92
C MET A 247 -12.68 6.58 -1.02
N GLU A 248 -11.94 5.61 -1.54
CA GLU A 248 -12.39 4.20 -1.58
C GLU A 248 -12.64 3.65 -0.16
N VAL A 249 -11.70 3.85 0.78
CA VAL A 249 -11.89 3.43 2.17
C VAL A 249 -13.18 4.00 2.74
N ARG A 250 -13.43 5.31 2.54
CA ARG A 250 -14.66 5.94 2.98
C ARG A 250 -15.90 5.29 2.37
N GLU A 251 -15.91 5.03 1.06
CA GLU A 251 -17.06 4.41 0.40
C GLU A 251 -17.29 2.97 0.88
N CYS A 252 -16.24 2.20 1.14
CA CYS A 252 -16.33 0.89 1.79
C CYS A 252 -16.96 1.00 3.19
N LEU A 253 -16.46 1.90 4.04
CA LEU A 253 -16.96 2.07 5.40
C LEU A 253 -18.43 2.51 5.42
N LYS A 254 -18.84 3.42 4.52
CA LYS A 254 -20.24 3.82 4.37
C LYS A 254 -21.17 2.67 4.01
N LYS A 255 -20.67 1.70 3.24
CA LYS A 255 -21.41 0.47 2.87
C LYS A 255 -21.35 -0.60 3.95
N GLY A 256 -20.60 -0.39 5.04
CA GLY A 256 -20.33 -1.41 6.06
C GLY A 256 -19.47 -2.57 5.54
N ALA A 257 -18.73 -2.36 4.45
CA ALA A 257 -17.85 -3.36 3.87
C ALA A 257 -16.64 -3.63 4.79
N LEU A 258 -16.14 -4.87 4.77
CA LEU A 258 -14.98 -5.29 5.55
C LEU A 258 -13.68 -5.35 4.74
N GLU A 259 -13.77 -5.14 3.43
CA GLU A 259 -12.64 -5.08 2.48
C GLU A 259 -13.08 -4.27 1.25
N SER A 260 -12.11 -3.84 0.44
CA SER A 260 -12.36 -3.18 -0.84
C SER A 260 -12.65 -4.21 -1.93
N GLU A 261 -13.57 -3.90 -2.85
CA GLU A 261 -13.76 -4.72 -4.07
C GLU A 261 -12.66 -4.46 -5.11
N ILE A 262 -11.97 -3.33 -5.01
CA ILE A 262 -10.85 -2.94 -5.88
C ILE A 262 -9.55 -3.60 -5.40
N MET A 263 -9.34 -3.67 -4.08
CA MET A 263 -8.23 -4.38 -3.43
C MET A 263 -8.73 -5.39 -2.40
N PRO A 264 -9.22 -6.57 -2.84
CA PRO A 264 -9.69 -7.63 -1.94
C PRO A 264 -8.56 -8.19 -1.08
N LEU A 265 -8.86 -8.63 0.15
CA LEU A 265 -7.86 -9.24 1.04
C LEU A 265 -7.27 -10.53 0.47
N LYS A 266 -8.03 -11.22 -0.38
CA LYS A 266 -7.54 -12.39 -1.13
C LYS A 266 -6.43 -12.04 -2.13
N ASP A 267 -6.50 -10.85 -2.71
CA ASP A 267 -5.49 -10.39 -3.67
C ASP A 267 -4.22 -9.97 -2.91
N THR A 268 -4.35 -9.28 -1.77
CA THR A 268 -3.22 -9.05 -0.83
C THR A 268 -2.57 -10.36 -0.36
N GLU A 269 -3.34 -11.39 -0.03
CA GLU A 269 -2.79 -12.72 0.29
C GLU A 269 -2.01 -13.32 -0.90
N THR A 270 -2.55 -13.17 -2.12
CA THR A 270 -1.92 -13.66 -3.35
C THR A 270 -0.63 -12.91 -3.65
N MET A 271 -0.62 -11.58 -3.53
CA MET A 271 0.56 -10.73 -3.69
C MET A 271 1.64 -11.12 -2.67
N THR A 272 1.27 -11.28 -1.40
CA THR A 272 2.22 -11.68 -0.35
C THR A 272 2.81 -13.06 -0.64
N ALA A 273 2.00 -14.02 -1.09
CA ALA A 273 2.48 -15.36 -1.45
C ALA A 273 3.45 -15.35 -2.65
N ILE A 274 3.22 -14.47 -3.64
CA ILE A 274 4.14 -14.27 -4.77
C ILE A 274 5.47 -13.69 -4.26
N SER A 275 5.41 -12.64 -3.43
CA SER A 275 6.60 -12.02 -2.83
C SER A 275 7.42 -13.02 -2.01
N ASP A 276 6.78 -13.83 -1.18
CA ASP A 276 7.44 -14.86 -0.36
C ASP A 276 8.12 -15.92 -1.22
N GLU A 277 7.47 -16.39 -2.28
CA GLU A 277 8.08 -17.38 -3.18
C GLU A 277 9.29 -16.80 -3.94
N ILE A 278 9.22 -15.54 -4.38
CA ILE A 278 10.36 -14.85 -5.00
C ILE A 278 11.50 -14.69 -3.98
N ARG A 279 11.22 -14.19 -2.77
CA ARG A 279 12.20 -14.06 -1.68
C ARG A 279 12.88 -15.39 -1.39
N ARG A 280 12.11 -16.47 -1.26
CA ARG A 280 12.61 -17.83 -1.02
C ARG A 280 13.56 -18.30 -2.12
N GLN A 281 13.26 -18.01 -3.39
CA GLN A 281 14.14 -18.38 -4.51
C GLN A 281 15.44 -17.55 -4.54
N LEU A 282 15.39 -16.27 -4.15
CA LEU A 282 16.57 -15.39 -4.09
C LEU A 282 17.38 -15.56 -2.79
N GLY A 283 16.83 -16.23 -1.78
CA GLY A 283 17.48 -16.41 -0.48
C GLY A 283 17.33 -15.22 0.46
N VAL A 284 16.34 -14.35 0.25
CA VAL A 284 16.05 -13.22 1.14
C VAL A 284 15.27 -13.74 2.35
N VAL A 285 15.80 -13.50 3.56
CA VAL A 285 15.20 -13.94 4.83
C VAL A 285 15.02 -12.74 5.75
N PHE A 286 13.95 -12.74 6.53
CA PHE A 286 13.71 -11.78 7.60
C PHE A 286 13.60 -12.50 8.95
N ASP A 287 13.87 -11.79 10.04
CA ASP A 287 13.68 -12.30 11.41
C ASP A 287 12.25 -12.80 11.70
N ALA A 288 11.29 -12.38 10.87
CA ALA A 288 9.87 -12.71 11.02
C ALA A 288 9.46 -14.05 10.37
N ASP A 289 10.33 -14.70 9.60
CA ASP A 289 10.03 -15.94 8.84
C ASP A 289 9.89 -17.19 9.73
#